data_AF-A0A937F4C8-F1
#
_entry.id   AF-A0A937F4C8-F1
#
_cell.length_a   1.000
_cell.length_b   1.000
_cell.length_c   1.000
_cell.angle_alpha   90.00
_cell.angle_beta   90.00
_cell.angle_gamma   90.00
#
_symmetry.space_group_name_H-M   'P 1'
#
loop_
_entity.id
_entity.type
_entity.pdbx_description
1 polymer ?
#
loop_
_entity_poly.entity_id
_entity_poly.type
_entity_poly.pdbx_seq_one_letter_code
_entity_poly.pdbx_strand_id
1 'polypeptide(L)'
;MKTLIQTSALALIAVFMMSVSVMATSPDRTTEKAREAVSKAAPDDWETLAESAHMCFKKGVNLKEAKAWLDTSLEIKESALGHEVAGDYYMSNKLYEQAITSYVKSMKLLKQKDFYADTDVLQSKIDKAKKKL
;
A
#
# COMPACT_ATOMS: atom_id res chain seq x y z
N MET A 1 45.93 -42.01 12.47
CA MET A 1 44.59 -41.83 13.05
C MET A 1 44.31 -40.35 13.19
N LYS A 2 43.13 -39.93 12.71
CA LYS A 2 42.40 -38.69 13.03
C LYS A 2 42.91 -37.37 12.42
N THR A 3 42.46 -37.17 11.18
CA THR A 3 41.80 -35.96 10.64
C THR A 3 41.53 -34.81 11.60
N LEU A 4 41.78 -33.57 11.15
CA LEU A 4 40.91 -32.42 11.41
C LEU A 4 41.15 -31.34 10.33
N ILE A 5 40.38 -31.48 9.25
CA ILE A 5 40.10 -30.41 8.30
C ILE A 5 39.06 -29.52 8.99
N GLN A 6 39.41 -28.28 9.30
CA GLN A 6 38.46 -27.23 9.64
C GLN A 6 38.66 -26.06 8.69
N THR A 7 38.14 -26.18 7.47
CA THR A 7 37.89 -25.03 6.60
C THR A 7 36.44 -24.64 6.79
N SER A 8 36.20 -23.67 7.66
CA SER A 8 34.91 -22.97 7.74
C SER A 8 34.99 -21.66 6.98
N ALA A 9 33.97 -21.49 6.15
CA ALA A 9 33.76 -20.44 5.17
C ALA A 9 33.75 -19.03 5.76
N LEU A 10 34.17 -18.05 4.97
CA LEU A 10 33.57 -16.72 4.94
C LEU A 10 33.76 -16.12 3.54
N ALA A 11 32.79 -16.35 2.66
CA ALA A 11 32.71 -15.65 1.38
C ALA A 11 32.15 -14.25 1.66
N LEU A 12 33.02 -13.24 1.60
CA LEU A 12 32.66 -11.83 1.67
C LEU A 12 31.98 -11.44 0.35
N ILE A 13 30.64 -11.41 0.33
CA ILE A 13 29.89 -10.83 -0.79
C ILE A 13 29.90 -9.32 -0.58
N ALA A 14 30.80 -8.64 -1.30
CA ALA A 14 30.77 -7.18 -1.43
C ALA A 14 29.52 -6.78 -2.23
N VAL A 15 28.51 -6.25 -1.55
CA VAL A 15 27.35 -5.65 -2.21
C VAL A 15 27.80 -4.34 -2.85
N PHE A 16 27.81 -4.34 -4.18
CA PHE A 16 28.09 -3.18 -5.02
C PHE A 16 26.93 -2.18 -4.88
N MET A 17 27.12 -1.13 -4.06
CA MET A 17 26.16 -0.02 -3.99
C MET A 17 26.32 0.85 -5.24
N MET A 18 25.43 0.66 -6.23
CA MET A 18 25.25 1.64 -7.28
C MET A 18 24.41 2.80 -6.73
N SER A 19 25.09 3.91 -6.44
CA SER A 19 24.47 5.19 -6.13
C SER A 19 23.80 5.73 -7.39
N VAL A 20 22.51 5.43 -7.59
CA VAL A 20 21.70 6.13 -8.57
C VAL A 20 21.40 7.53 -8.03
N SER A 21 22.11 8.54 -8.54
CA SER A 21 21.78 9.95 -8.30
C SER A 21 20.48 10.29 -9.02
N VAL A 22 19.36 10.10 -8.33
CA VAL A 22 18.06 10.62 -8.78
C VAL A 22 18.15 12.14 -8.71
N MET A 23 18.10 12.80 -9.87
CA MET A 23 17.95 14.25 -10.00
C MET A 23 16.72 14.69 -9.20
N ALA A 24 16.94 15.43 -8.12
CA ALA A 24 15.89 15.95 -7.25
C ALA A 24 15.08 17.01 -8.01
N THR A 25 13.98 16.57 -8.64
CA THR A 25 12.81 17.43 -8.83
C THR A 25 12.34 17.82 -7.43
N SER A 26 11.97 19.09 -7.21
CA SER A 26 11.41 19.52 -5.92
C SER A 26 10.38 18.50 -5.44
N PRO A 27 10.46 18.01 -4.19
CA PRO A 27 9.61 16.90 -3.78
C PRO A 27 8.15 17.34 -3.91
N ASP A 28 7.31 16.46 -4.45
CA ASP A 28 5.87 16.70 -4.46
C ASP A 28 5.39 16.88 -3.01
N ARG A 29 4.72 18.01 -2.73
CA ARG A 29 4.27 18.36 -1.38
C ARG A 29 3.35 17.31 -0.76
N THR A 30 2.62 16.55 -1.58
CA THR A 30 1.77 15.45 -1.10
C THR A 30 2.64 14.33 -0.53
N THR A 31 3.71 13.99 -1.24
CA THR A 31 4.69 12.97 -0.86
C THR A 31 5.40 13.35 0.44
N GLU A 32 5.83 14.61 0.59
CA GLU A 32 6.48 15.08 1.82
C GLU A 32 5.56 14.96 3.03
N LYS A 33 4.33 15.46 2.91
CA LYS A 33 3.34 15.39 4.00
C LYS A 33 2.96 13.97 4.36
N ALA A 34 2.82 13.09 3.36
CA ALA A 34 2.53 11.69 3.59
C ALA A 34 3.67 11.00 4.36
N ARG A 35 4.93 11.23 3.97
CA ARG A 35 6.10 10.72 4.72
C ARG A 35 6.18 11.28 6.13
N GLU A 36 5.88 12.55 6.32
CA GLU A 36 5.86 13.19 7.64
C GLU A 36 4.77 12.58 8.54
N ALA A 37 3.59 12.31 8.00
CA ALA A 37 2.51 11.65 8.73
C ALA A 37 2.93 10.23 9.12
N VAL A 38 3.44 9.45 8.17
CA VAL A 38 3.89 8.07 8.42
C VAL A 38 5.06 8.02 9.42
N SER A 39 6.00 8.98 9.39
CA SER A 39 7.12 8.98 10.33
C SER A 39 6.75 9.34 11.77
N LYS A 40 5.61 10.03 11.95
CA LYS A 40 5.04 10.38 13.26
C LYS A 40 4.01 9.37 13.76
N ALA A 41 3.54 8.49 12.88
CA ALA A 41 2.53 7.48 13.19
C ALA A 41 3.05 6.47 14.22
N ALA A 42 2.15 5.97 15.07
CA ALA A 42 2.48 4.85 15.94
C ALA A 42 2.71 3.57 15.10
N PRO A 43 3.49 2.58 15.59
CA PRO A 43 3.74 1.36 14.82
C PRO A 43 2.49 0.56 14.43
N ASP A 44 1.39 0.73 15.14
CA ASP A 44 0.09 0.08 14.91
C ASP A 44 -0.96 1.03 14.30
N ASP A 45 -0.56 2.24 13.90
CA ASP A 45 -1.43 3.22 13.25
C ASP A 45 -1.62 2.90 11.76
N TRP A 46 -2.41 1.85 11.53
CA TRP A 46 -2.84 1.41 10.20
C TRP A 46 -3.61 2.50 9.44
N GLU A 47 -4.29 3.42 10.15
CA GLU A 47 -5.15 4.43 9.53
C GLU A 47 -4.31 5.50 8.83
N THR A 48 -3.31 6.06 9.53
CA THR A 48 -2.38 7.05 8.95
C THR A 48 -1.66 6.50 7.71
N LEU A 49 -1.29 5.22 7.74
CA LEU A 49 -0.66 4.54 6.59
C LEU A 49 -1.62 4.48 5.38
N ALA A 50 -2.87 4.06 5.59
CA ALA A 50 -3.87 3.98 4.51
C ALA A 50 -4.23 5.36 3.95
N GLU A 51 -4.42 6.37 4.80
CA GLU A 51 -4.72 7.73 4.37
C GLU A 51 -3.56 8.36 3.59
N SER A 52 -2.33 8.15 4.06
CA SER A 52 -1.12 8.61 3.37
C SER A 52 -0.99 7.99 1.98
N ALA A 53 -1.25 6.68 1.87
CA ALA A 53 -1.29 5.99 0.59
C ALA A 53 -2.39 6.55 -0.34
N HIS A 54 -3.60 6.75 0.18
CA HIS A 54 -4.72 7.30 -0.56
C HIS A 54 -4.40 8.68 -1.15
N MET A 55 -3.80 9.56 -0.37
CA MET A 55 -3.42 10.90 -0.83
C MET A 55 -2.43 10.84 -2.00
N CYS A 56 -1.43 9.96 -1.91
CA CYS A 56 -0.47 9.72 -2.98
C CYS A 56 -1.14 9.14 -4.24
N PHE A 57 -2.02 8.15 -4.12
CA PHE A 57 -2.73 7.57 -5.26
C PHE A 57 -3.64 8.58 -5.96
N LYS A 58 -4.38 9.39 -5.19
CA LYS A 58 -5.26 10.43 -5.74
C LYS A 58 -4.49 11.48 -6.55
N LYS A 59 -3.21 11.70 -6.22
CA LYS A 59 -2.34 12.67 -6.90
C LYS A 59 -1.44 12.05 -7.96
N GLY A 60 -1.39 10.72 -8.06
CA GLY A 60 -0.52 10.04 -9.03
C GLY A 60 0.97 10.13 -8.67
N VAL A 61 1.30 10.31 -7.39
CA VAL A 61 2.67 10.57 -6.90
C VAL A 61 3.10 9.49 -5.93
N ASN A 62 4.40 9.22 -5.89
CA ASN A 62 5.00 8.28 -4.94
C ASN A 62 4.34 6.88 -4.87
N LEU A 63 3.82 6.40 -5.99
CA LEU A 63 2.91 5.23 -6.03
C LEU A 63 3.53 3.96 -5.43
N LYS A 64 4.83 3.76 -5.61
CA LYS A 64 5.53 2.56 -5.11
C LYS A 64 5.59 2.53 -3.58
N GLU A 65 6.02 3.64 -2.97
CA GLU A 65 6.12 3.74 -1.51
C GLU A 65 4.73 3.82 -0.87
N ALA A 66 3.80 4.56 -1.48
CA ALA A 66 2.41 4.60 -1.08
C ALA A 66 1.76 3.21 -1.07
N LYS A 67 2.08 2.36 -2.05
CA LYS A 67 1.63 0.97 -2.06
C LYS A 67 2.20 0.15 -0.91
N ALA A 68 3.47 0.35 -0.56
CA ALA A 68 4.05 -0.30 0.61
C ALA A 68 3.35 0.12 1.92
N TRP A 69 3.02 1.40 2.10
CA TRP A 69 2.25 1.86 3.26
C TRP A 69 0.86 1.24 3.32
N LEU A 70 0.17 1.15 2.18
CA LEU A 70 -1.13 0.49 2.12
C LEU A 70 -1.02 -1.00 2.49
N ASP A 71 0.00 -1.69 2.01
CA ASP A 71 0.22 -3.11 2.33
C ASP A 71 0.49 -3.30 3.83
N THR A 72 1.36 -2.49 4.42
CA THR A 72 1.60 -2.50 5.87
C THR A 72 0.33 -2.16 6.67
N SER A 73 -0.49 -1.21 6.22
CA SER A 73 -1.78 -0.90 6.84
C SER A 73 -2.70 -2.13 6.91
N LEU A 74 -2.85 -2.83 5.77
CA LEU A 74 -3.70 -4.02 5.66
C LEU A 74 -3.13 -5.22 6.43
N GLU A 75 -1.82 -5.31 6.60
CA GLU A 75 -1.15 -6.30 7.46
C GLU A 75 -1.39 -6.04 8.95
N ILE A 76 -1.30 -4.78 9.39
CA ILE A 76 -1.60 -4.39 10.79
C ILE A 76 -3.08 -4.62 11.07
N LYS A 77 -3.96 -4.20 10.15
CA LYS A 77 -5.40 -4.36 10.30
C LYS A 77 -6.09 -4.44 8.94
N GLU A 78 -6.78 -5.56 8.73
CA GLU A 78 -7.72 -5.69 7.61
C GLU A 78 -8.91 -4.74 7.81
N SER A 79 -8.86 -3.56 7.17
CA SER A 79 -9.81 -2.46 7.39
C SER A 79 -10.61 -2.12 6.13
N ALA A 80 -11.82 -1.58 6.32
CA ALA A 80 -12.65 -1.11 5.22
C ALA A 80 -11.96 0.01 4.41
N LEU A 81 -11.31 0.96 5.10
CA LEU A 81 -10.52 2.02 4.48
C LEU A 81 -9.39 1.46 3.63
N GLY A 82 -8.57 0.55 4.17
CA GLY A 82 -7.47 -0.06 3.43
C GLY A 82 -7.95 -0.76 2.15
N HIS A 83 -9.05 -1.51 2.23
CA HIS A 83 -9.62 -2.17 1.04
C HIS A 83 -10.25 -1.19 0.05
N GLU A 84 -10.82 -0.07 0.50
CA GLU A 84 -11.28 0.97 -0.42
C GLU A 84 -10.11 1.61 -1.16
N VAL A 85 -9.04 1.96 -0.44
CA VAL A 85 -7.83 2.58 -1.01
C VAL A 85 -7.12 1.60 -1.96
N ALA A 86 -7.09 0.30 -1.64
CA ALA A 86 -6.62 -0.74 -2.55
C ALA A 86 -7.44 -0.79 -3.84
N GLY A 87 -8.77 -0.70 -3.73
CA GLY A 87 -9.64 -0.62 -4.89
C GLY A 87 -9.35 0.60 -5.77
N ASP A 88 -9.15 1.77 -5.17
CA ASP A 88 -8.80 3.01 -5.89
C ASP A 88 -7.43 2.90 -6.59
N TYR A 89 -6.45 2.28 -5.93
CA TYR A 89 -5.16 1.95 -6.53
C TYR A 89 -5.34 1.04 -7.75
N TYR A 90 -6.06 -0.06 -7.64
CA TYR A 90 -6.28 -0.99 -8.75
C TYR A 90 -7.07 -0.35 -9.90
N MET A 91 -8.07 0.48 -9.61
CA MET A 91 -8.79 1.25 -10.62
C MET A 91 -7.85 2.15 -11.43
N SER A 92 -6.94 2.86 -10.77
CA SER A 92 -5.99 3.75 -11.45
C SER A 92 -5.01 2.99 -12.35
N ASN A 93 -4.73 1.72 -12.02
CA ASN A 93 -3.85 0.83 -12.78
C ASN A 93 -4.61 -0.04 -13.81
N LYS A 94 -5.90 0.21 -14.04
CA LYS A 94 -6.76 -0.57 -14.96
C LYS A 94 -6.90 -2.06 -14.59
N LEU A 95 -6.67 -2.38 -13.32
CA LEU A 95 -6.79 -3.71 -12.73
C LEU A 95 -8.21 -3.89 -12.19
N TYR A 96 -9.20 -3.89 -13.09
CA TYR A 96 -10.61 -3.70 -12.71
C TYR A 96 -11.19 -4.86 -11.89
N GLU A 97 -10.77 -6.10 -12.12
CA GLU A 97 -11.22 -7.25 -11.32
C GLU A 97 -10.70 -7.18 -9.88
N GLN A 98 -9.42 -6.82 -9.70
CA GLN A 98 -8.85 -6.60 -8.36
C GLN A 98 -9.53 -5.41 -7.67
N ALA A 99 -9.82 -4.33 -8.41
CA ALA A 99 -10.56 -3.20 -7.86
C ALA A 99 -11.93 -3.59 -7.32
N ILE A 100 -12.72 -4.35 -8.11
CA ILE A 100 -14.02 -4.86 -7.69
C ILE A 100 -13.88 -5.71 -6.42
N THR A 101 -12.90 -6.61 -6.40
CA THR A 101 -12.65 -7.50 -5.24
C THR A 101 -12.38 -6.70 -3.97
N SER A 102 -11.51 -5.70 -4.05
CA SER A 102 -11.18 -4.83 -2.92
C SER A 102 -12.37 -3.99 -2.46
N TYR A 103 -13.13 -3.35 -3.36
CA TYR A 103 -14.33 -2.60 -2.98
C TYR A 103 -15.40 -3.47 -2.34
N VAL A 104 -15.61 -4.70 -2.84
CA VAL A 104 -16.52 -5.67 -2.22
C VAL A 104 -16.06 -6.05 -0.82
N LYS A 105 -14.74 -6.24 -0.60
CA LYS A 105 -14.20 -6.53 0.73
C LYS A 105 -14.41 -5.35 1.68
N SER A 106 -14.16 -4.12 1.23
CA SER A 106 -14.43 -2.90 2.00
C SER A 106 -15.91 -2.80 2.42
N MET A 107 -16.83 -3.00 1.47
CA MET A 107 -18.28 -2.98 1.72
C MET A 107 -18.70 -4.05 2.73
N LYS A 108 -18.15 -5.26 2.63
CA LYS A 108 -18.41 -6.34 3.61
C LYS A 108 -17.95 -5.95 5.02
N LEU A 109 -16.76 -5.38 5.16
CA LEU A 109 -16.23 -4.96 6.46
C LEU A 109 -17.07 -3.83 7.08
N LEU A 110 -17.56 -2.88 6.29
CA LEU A 110 -18.50 -1.86 6.76
C LEU A 110 -19.79 -2.49 7.28
N LYS A 111 -20.42 -3.36 6.47
CA LYS A 111 -21.68 -4.04 6.82
C LYS A 111 -21.57 -5.00 8.01
N GLN A 112 -20.39 -5.59 8.24
CA GLN A 112 -20.11 -6.40 9.43
C GLN A 112 -20.06 -5.56 10.70
N LYS A 113 -19.50 -4.35 10.61
CA LYS A 113 -19.42 -3.41 11.75
C LYS A 113 -20.77 -2.74 12.02
N ASP A 114 -21.47 -2.36 10.96
CA ASP A 114 -22.78 -1.72 11.01
C ASP A 114 -23.64 -2.18 9.82
N PHE A 115 -24.68 -2.96 10.11
CA PHE A 115 -25.60 -3.48 9.10
C PHE A 115 -26.24 -2.37 8.24
N TYR A 116 -26.46 -1.19 8.82
CA TYR A 116 -27.06 -0.04 8.15
C TYR A 116 -26.04 0.89 7.48
N ALA A 117 -24.74 0.56 7.50
CA ALA A 117 -23.70 1.39 6.89
C ALA A 117 -24.04 1.73 5.42
N ASP A 118 -23.92 3.01 5.05
CA ASP A 118 -24.07 3.44 3.67
C ASP A 118 -22.90 2.93 2.83
N THR A 119 -23.21 2.22 1.76
CA THR A 119 -22.24 1.60 0.85
C THR A 119 -22.45 2.03 -0.60
N ASP A 120 -23.28 3.05 -0.85
CA ASP A 120 -23.65 3.49 -2.21
C ASP A 120 -22.43 4.00 -2.99
N VAL A 121 -21.48 4.66 -2.31
CA VAL A 121 -20.21 5.08 -2.91
C VAL A 121 -19.40 3.87 -3.40
N LEU A 122 -19.30 2.82 -2.58
CA LEU A 122 -18.57 1.59 -2.96
C LEU A 122 -19.30 0.85 -4.08
N GLN A 123 -20.63 0.79 -4.05
CA GLN A 123 -21.43 0.21 -5.10
C GLN A 123 -21.22 0.94 -6.44
N SER A 124 -21.23 2.27 -6.43
CA SER A 124 -20.94 3.10 -7.60
C SER A 124 -19.52 2.87 -8.14
N LYS A 125 -18.52 2.74 -7.26
CA LYS A 125 -17.14 2.39 -7.65
C LYS A 125 -17.06 1.00 -8.31
N ILE A 126 -17.78 0.01 -7.78
CA ILE A 126 -17.88 -1.34 -8.36
C ILE A 126 -18.52 -1.29 -9.75
N ASP A 127 -19.64 -0.58 -9.90
CA ASP A 127 -20.34 -0.50 -11.19
C ASP A 127 -19.52 0.25 -12.24
N LYS A 128 -18.77 1.27 -11.82
CA LYS A 128 -17.78 1.94 -12.67
C LYS A 128 -16.69 0.97 -13.14
N ALA A 129 -16.18 0.11 -12.27
CA ALA A 129 -15.18 -0.90 -12.61
C ALA A 129 -15.74 -1.97 -13.58
N LYS A 130 -16.95 -2.46 -13.33
CA LYS A 130 -17.64 -3.44 -14.20
C LYS A 130 -17.83 -2.94 -15.63
N LYS A 131 -18.10 -1.64 -15.81
CA LYS A 131 -18.22 -1.00 -17.14
C LYS A 131 -16.89 -0.93 -17.92
N LYS A 132 -15.78 -1.33 -17.31
CA LYS A 132 -14.43 -1.29 -17.91
C LYS A 132 -13.86 -2.67 -18.22
N LEU A 133 -14.56 -3.74 -17.83
CA LEU A 133 -14.31 -5.12 -18.28
C LEU A 133 -14.87 -5.28 -19.70
#